data_AF-A0A973E9H8-F1
#
_entry.id   AF-A0A973E9H8-F1
#
_cell.length_a   1.000
_cell.length_b   1.000
_cell.length_c   1.000
_cell.angle_alpha   90.00
_cell.angle_beta   90.00
_cell.angle_gamma   90.00
#
_symmetry.space_group_name_H-M   'P 1'
#
loop_
_entity.id
_entity.type
_entity.pdbx_description
1 polymer ?
#
loop_
_entity_poly.entity_id
_entity_poly.type
_entity_poly.pdbx_seq_one_letter_code
_entity_poly.pdbx_strand_id
1 'polypeptide(L)' 'MEMFTVTKSESSLMACCRACGHEQPLTLASSDAEEQMAVSIKCERCPSEDAYVAVPGSATTTTTVGTV' A
#
# COMPACT_ATOMS: atom_id res chain seq x y z
N MET A 1 -11.54 0.33 9.97
CA MET A 1 -11.97 1.16 8.82
C MET A 1 -10.71 1.63 8.14
N GLU A 2 -10.44 1.19 6.92
CA GLU A 2 -9.21 1.56 6.20
C GLU A 2 -9.28 3.03 5.78
N MET A 3 -8.40 3.88 6.34
CA MET A 3 -8.38 5.31 6.01
C MET A 3 -7.52 5.61 4.78
N PHE A 4 -6.67 4.67 4.39
CA PHE A 4 -5.80 4.74 3.24
C PHE A 4 -6.01 3.53 2.34
N THR A 5 -5.90 3.74 1.03
CA THR A 5 -5.89 2.66 0.04
C THR A 5 -4.52 2.66 -0.62
N VAL A 6 -3.81 1.53 -0.56
CA VAL A 6 -2.50 1.40 -1.21
C VAL A 6 -2.65 0.71 -2.55
N THR A 7 -2.11 1.34 -3.58
CA THR A 7 -2.00 0.78 -4.93
C THR A 7 -0.53 0.57 -5.26
N LYS A 8 -0.25 -0.56 -5.90
CA LYS A 8 1.08 -0.89 -6.39
C LYS A 8 1.16 -0.57 -7.88
N SER A 9 2.12 0.27 -8.25
CA SER A 9 2.58 0.50 -9.61
C SER A 9 3.91 -0.26 -9.83
N GLU A 10 4.30 -0.52 -11.09
CA GLU A 10 5.43 -1.40 -11.49
C GLU A 10 6.72 -1.26 -10.65
N SER A 11 6.99 -0.08 -10.09
CA SER A 11 8.20 0.21 -9.30
C SER A 11 7.94 1.15 -8.11
N SER A 12 6.67 1.40 -7.75
CA SER A 12 6.35 2.34 -6.66
C SER A 12 4.99 2.02 -6.03
N LEU A 13 4.89 2.25 -4.73
CA LEU A 13 3.63 2.17 -3.99
C LEU A 13 3.05 3.57 -3.83
N MET A 14 1.76 3.71 -4.05
CA MET A 14 1.04 4.95 -3.81
C MET A 14 -0.03 4.70 -2.76
N ALA A 15 -0.15 5.62 -1.81
CA ALA A 15 -1.19 5.59 -0.81
C ALA A 15 -2.15 6.75 -1.05
N CYS A 16 -3.44 6.43 -1.16
CA CYS A 16 -4.52 7.39 -1.32
C CYS A 16 -5.25 7.56 0.00
N CYS A 17 -5.24 8.77 0.56
CA CYS A 17 -5.98 9.09 1.77
C CYS A 17 -7.47 9.28 1.44
N ARG A 18 -8.34 8.44 2.00
CA ARG A 18 -9.80 8.54 1.78
C ARG A 18 -10.45 9.75 2.44
N ALA A 19 -9.78 10.36 3.42
CA ALA A 19 -10.32 11.52 4.13
C ALA A 19 -10.26 12.80 3.31
N CYS A 20 -9.20 12.99 2.52
CA CYS A 20 -8.97 14.22 1.74
C CYS A 20 -8.76 13.97 0.24
N GLY A 21 -8.66 12.71 -0.19
CA GLY A 21 -8.39 12.33 -1.58
C GLY A 21 -6.94 12.56 -2.02
N HIS A 22 -6.00 12.79 -1.10
CA HIS A 22 -4.61 13.03 -1.44
C HIS A 22 -3.85 11.73 -1.68
N GLU A 23 -3.21 11.64 -2.84
CA GLU A 23 -2.31 10.57 -3.23
C GLU A 23 -0.87 10.95 -2.90
N GLN A 24 -0.16 10.08 -2.19
CA GLN A 24 1.25 10.26 -1.82
C GLN A 24 2.07 9.00 -2.09
N PRO A 25 3.36 9.13 -2.43
CA PRO A 25 4.25 7.98 -2.59
C PRO A 25 4.53 7.34 -1.24
N LEU A 26 4.39 6.01 -1.16
CA LEU A 26 4.75 5.24 0.02
C LEU A 26 6.19 4.75 -0.12
N THR A 27 7.14 5.44 0.52
CA THR A 27 8.53 4.96 0.61
C THR A 27 8.61 3.84 1.62
N LEU A 28 8.57 2.59 1.14
CA LEU A 28 9.05 1.47 1.93
C LEU A 28 10.57 1.58 2.05
N ALA A 29 11.09 1.52 3.28
CA ALA A 29 12.51 1.30 3.45
C ALA A 29 12.84 -0.04 2.80
N SER A 30 13.82 -0.05 1.89
CA SER A 30 14.08 -1.13 0.93
C SER A 30 14.30 -2.52 1.51
N SER A 31 14.42 -2.65 2.84
CA SER A 31 14.58 -3.92 3.57
C SER A 31 13.26 -4.56 4.01
N ASP A 32 12.14 -3.86 3.88
CA ASP A 32 10.83 -4.24 4.44
C ASP A 32 9.86 -4.79 3.37
N ALA A 33 10.25 -4.70 2.09
CA ALA A 33 9.40 -5.05 0.95
C ALA A 33 9.18 -6.57 0.77
N GLU A 34 9.94 -7.39 1.48
CA GLU A 34 9.88 -8.86 1.36
C GLU A 34 8.92 -9.49 2.37
N GLU A 35 8.56 -8.77 3.42
CA GLU A 35 7.59 -9.21 4.41
C GLU A 35 6.34 -8.36 4.26
N GLN A 36 5.15 -8.96 4.39
CA GLN A 36 3.86 -8.27 4.33
C GLN A 36 3.69 -7.38 5.56
N MET A 37 4.56 -6.39 5.72
CA MET A 37 4.63 -5.55 6.90
C MET A 37 3.62 -4.43 6.75
N ALA A 38 2.70 -4.42 7.70
CA ALA A 38 1.82 -3.28 7.88
C ALA A 38 2.67 -2.08 8.28
N VAL A 39 2.63 -1.02 7.50
CA VAL A 39 3.39 0.20 7.77
C VAL A 39 2.48 1.29 8.31
N SER A 40 3.04 2.14 9.16
CA SER A 40 2.38 3.36 9.60
C SER A 40 2.47 4.44 8.52
N ILE A 41 1.34 5.03 8.13
CA ILE A 41 1.27 6.15 7.19
C ILE A 41 0.57 7.35 7.82
N LYS A 42 1.00 8.55 7.43
CA LYS A 42 0.34 9.80 7.76
C LYS A 42 0.12 10.65 6.52
N CYS A 43 -1.08 11.18 6.35
CA CYS A 43 -1.37 12.06 5.24
C CYS A 43 -0.61 13.39 5.38
N GLU A 44 -0.05 13.90 4.28
CA GLU A 44 0.66 15.19 4.27
C GLU A 44 -0.29 16.39 4.22
N ARG A 45 -1.56 16.18 3.83
CA ARG A 45 -2.58 17.26 3.69
C ARG A 45 -3.59 17.31 4.82
N CYS A 46 -3.74 16.26 5.61
CA CYS A 46 -4.72 16.19 6.69
C CYS A 46 -4.16 15.44 7.90
N PRO A 47 -4.74 15.61 9.11
CA PRO A 47 -4.27 14.91 10.31
C PRO A 47 -4.63 13.41 10.34
N SER A 48 -5.00 12.82 9.20
CA SER A 48 -5.28 11.39 9.11
C SER A 48 -3.98 10.60 9.17
N GLU A 49 -3.92 9.65 10.10
CA GLU A 49 -2.87 8.63 10.15
C GLU A 49 -3.51 7.25 10.25
N ASP A 50 -2.79 6.25 9.76
CA ASP A 50 -3.17 4.86 9.88
C ASP A 50 -1.92 4.06 10.26
N ALA A 51 -1.97 3.43 11.42
CA ALA A 51 -0.83 2.72 11.99
C ALA A 51 -0.62 1.34 11.34
N TYR A 52 -1.61 0.82 10.62
CA TYR A 52 -1.59 -0.51 10.05
C TYR A 52 -2.15 -0.48 8.63
N VAL A 53 -1.31 -0.08 7.68
CA VAL A 53 -1.67 -0.14 6.27
C VAL A 53 -1.12 -1.41 5.66
N ALA A 54 -2.03 -2.31 5.28
CA ALA A 54 -1.69 -3.50 4.53
C ALA A 54 -1.18 -3.08 3.15
N VAL A 55 0.12 -3.25 2.94
CA VAL A 55 0.71 -3.11 1.62
C VAL A 55 0.32 -4.35 0.84
N PRO A 56 -0.25 -4.24 -0.38
CA PRO A 56 -0.41 -5.40 -1.23
C PRO A 56 0.99 -5.91 -1.58
N GLY A 57 1.46 -6.88 -0.78
CA GLY A 57 2.67 -7.62 -1.06
C GLY A 57 2.58 -8.09 -2.48
N SER A 58 3.66 -7.93 -3.25
CA SER A 58 3.78 -8.39 -4.63
C SER A 58 3.08 -9.74 -4.72
N ALA A 59 1.85 -9.74 -5.23
CA ALA A 59 1.18 -10.98 -5.51
C ALA A 59 2.09 -11.60 -6.56
N THR A 60 2.87 -12.60 -6.14
CA THR A 60 3.32 -13.64 -7.04
C THR A 60 2.03 -14.02 -7.75
N THR A 61 1.92 -13.60 -9.00
CA THR A 61 0.83 -13.96 -9.89
C THR A 61 0.81 -15.47 -9.87
N THR A 62 -0.01 -16.06 -9.00
CA THR A 62 -0.36 -17.46 -9.12
C THR A 62 -1.32 -17.44 -10.28
N THR A 63 -0.75 -17.48 -11.48
CA THR A 63 -1.45 -17.83 -12.69
C THR A 63 -1.98 -19.23 -12.42
N THR A 64 -3.21 -19.32 -11.91
CA THR A 64 -3.99 -20.54 -12.04
C THR A 64 -4.31 -20.67 -13.52
N VAL A 65 -3.35 -21.22 -14.27
CA VAL A 65 -3.63 -21.90 -15.53
C VAL A 65 -4.42 -23.14 -15.14
N GLY A 66 -5.72 -22.95 -14.93
CA GLY A 66 -6.69 -24.03 -14.78
C GLY A 66 -7.34 -24.28 -16.13
N THR A 67 -6.60 -24.95 -17.01
CA THR A 67 -7.15 -25.62 -18.19
C THR A 67 -8.19 -26.64 -17.73
N VAL A 68 -9.44 -26.51 -18.18
CA VAL A 68 -10.31 -27.57 -18.75
C VAL A 68 -11.48 -26.94 -19.49
#